data_AF-A0A957CFH2-F1
#
_entry.id   AF-A0A957CFH2-F1
#
_cell.length_a   1.000
_cell.length_b   1.000
_cell.length_c   1.000
_cell.angle_alpha   90.00
_cell.angle_beta   90.00
_cell.angle_gamma   90.00
#
_symmetry.space_group_name_H-M   'P 1'
#
loop_
_entity.id
_entity.type
_entity.pdbx_description
1 polymer ?
#
loop_
_entity_poly.entity_id
_entity_poly.type
_entity_poly.pdbx_seq_one_letter_code
_entity_poly.pdbx_strand_id
1 'polypeptide(L)'
;MKVAVGSTNPVKVTAVRRTVNRAWPDAEVTAVSVPTGVSEMPMTDAETIAGARNRAIAARDRLSADFGIGLEGGVHPNGVGLILHGW
;
A
#
# COMPACT_ATOMS: atom_id res chain seq x y z
N MET A 1 3.05 -15.53 11.35
CA MET A 1 2.88 -14.05 11.29
C MET A 1 1.90 -13.73 10.19
N LYS A 2 0.88 -12.90 10.44
CA LYS A 2 -0.12 -12.48 9.47
C LYS A 2 0.19 -11.07 8.97
N VAL A 3 0.26 -10.90 7.66
CA VAL A 3 0.51 -9.61 7.01
C VAL A 3 -0.65 -9.28 6.08
N ALA A 4 -1.32 -8.17 6.33
CA ALA A 4 -2.42 -7.68 5.52
C ALA A 4 -1.93 -6.69 4.46
N VAL A 5 -2.42 -6.80 3.22
CA VAL A 5 -2.15 -5.84 2.14
C VAL A 5 -3.41 -5.09 1.78
N GLY A 6 -3.40 -3.76 1.91
CA GLY A 6 -4.55 -2.88 1.64
C GLY A 6 -4.83 -2.60 0.17
N SER A 7 -4.69 -3.62 -0.68
CA SER A 7 -4.94 -3.57 -2.12
C SER A 7 -5.15 -4.98 -2.66
N THR A 8 -6.07 -5.15 -3.61
CA THR A 8 -6.26 -6.40 -4.38
C THR A 8 -5.56 -6.37 -5.75
N ASN A 9 -4.87 -5.26 -6.10
CA ASN A 9 -4.08 -5.20 -7.33
C ASN A 9 -2.97 -6.28 -7.31
N PRO A 10 -2.92 -7.19 -8.30
CA PRO A 10 -2.01 -8.33 -8.29
C PRO A 10 -0.53 -7.93 -8.30
N VAL A 11 -0.18 -6.80 -8.91
CA VAL A 11 1.20 -6.29 -8.94
C VAL A 11 1.64 -5.88 -7.53
N LYS A 12 0.81 -5.08 -6.83
CA LYS A 12 1.06 -4.64 -5.45
C LYS A 12 1.16 -5.84 -4.51
N VAL A 13 0.22 -6.78 -4.59
CA VAL A 13 0.19 -7.98 -3.73
C VAL A 13 1.42 -8.86 -3.98
N THR A 14 1.82 -9.06 -5.24
CA THR A 14 2.99 -9.87 -5.58
C THR A 14 4.29 -9.24 -5.08
N ALA A 15 4.44 -7.92 -5.23
CA ALA A 15 5.60 -7.19 -4.72
C ALA A 15 5.73 -7.35 -3.20
N VAL A 16 4.63 -7.14 -2.47
CA VAL A 16 4.60 -7.31 -1.01
C VAL A 16 4.90 -8.75 -0.62
N ARG A 17 4.26 -9.75 -1.25
CA ARG A 17 4.48 -11.17 -0.93
C ARG A 17 5.94 -11.59 -1.13
N ARG A 18 6.59 -11.13 -2.20
CA ARG A 18 8.02 -11.42 -2.44
C ARG A 18 8.91 -10.82 -1.36
N THR A 19 8.67 -9.55 -0.99
CA THR A 19 9.45 -8.87 0.04
C THR A 19 9.25 -9.49 1.42
N VAL A 20 7.99 -9.76 1.78
CA VAL A 20 7.62 -10.39 3.05
C VAL A 20 8.20 -11.79 3.14
N ASN A 21 8.05 -12.65 2.12
CA ASN A 21 8.57 -14.02 2.17
C ASN A 21 10.11 -14.06 2.23
N ARG A 22 10.80 -13.03 1.73
CA ARG A 22 12.26 -12.93 1.86
C ARG A 22 12.69 -12.61 3.30
N ALA A 23 11.92 -11.80 4.01
CA ALA A 23 12.21 -11.42 5.40
C ALA A 23 11.67 -12.44 6.41
N TRP A 24 10.48 -12.98 6.15
CA TRP A 24 9.72 -13.91 6.97
C TRP A 24 9.11 -15.00 6.08
N PRO A 25 9.85 -16.10 5.80
CA PRO A 25 9.42 -17.15 4.89
C PRO A 25 8.07 -17.80 5.25
N ASP A 26 7.76 -17.88 6.55
CA ASP A 26 6.53 -18.50 7.07
C ASP A 26 5.39 -17.49 7.32
N ALA A 27 5.52 -16.25 6.84
CA ALA A 27 4.47 -15.25 6.97
C ALA A 27 3.31 -15.52 5.99
N GLU A 28 2.08 -15.40 6.48
CA GLU A 28 0.87 -15.49 5.67
C GLU A 28 0.48 -14.09 5.18
N VAL A 29 0.52 -13.88 3.87
CA VAL A 29 0.16 -12.61 3.23
C VAL A 29 -1.25 -12.69 2.65
N THR A 30 -2.15 -11.85 3.17
CA THR A 30 -3.56 -11.78 2.76
C THR A 30 -3.91 -10.38 2.28
N ALA A 31 -4.55 -10.30 1.11
CA ALA A 31 -4.93 -9.03 0.49
C ALA A 31 -6.39 -8.70 0.77
N VAL A 32 -6.69 -7.41 0.97
CA VAL A 32 -8.05 -6.93 1.17
C VAL A 32 -8.24 -5.57 0.49
N SER A 33 -9.40 -5.37 -0.13
CA SER A 33 -9.77 -4.06 -0.66
C SER A 33 -10.20 -3.15 0.49
N VAL A 34 -9.59 -1.98 0.57
CA VAL A 34 -9.87 -0.95 1.58
C VAL A 34 -9.88 0.43 0.92
N PRO A 35 -10.67 1.38 1.44
CA PRO A 35 -10.65 2.76 0.96
C PRO A 35 -9.29 3.41 1.24
N THR A 36 -8.88 4.33 0.37
CA THR A 36 -7.63 5.11 0.51
C THR A 36 -7.83 6.32 1.43
N GLY A 37 -9.05 6.86 1.46
CA GLY A 37 -9.35 8.11 2.17
C GLY A 37 -8.70 9.35 1.54
N VAL A 38 -8.17 9.25 0.33
CA VAL A 38 -7.55 10.33 -0.45
C VAL A 38 -8.11 10.34 -1.88
N SER A 39 -7.73 11.33 -2.69
CA SER A 39 -8.18 11.40 -4.09
C SER A 39 -7.71 10.19 -4.92
N GLU A 40 -8.40 9.94 -6.04
CA GLU A 40 -8.01 8.86 -6.98
C GLU A 40 -6.64 9.11 -7.62
N MET A 41 -6.22 10.37 -7.71
CA MET A 41 -4.93 10.79 -8.23
C MET A 41 -4.26 11.73 -7.22
N PRO A 42 -3.57 11.20 -6.20
CA PRO A 42 -2.85 12.00 -5.23
C PRO A 42 -1.80 12.89 -5.90
N MET A 43 -1.85 14.20 -5.66
CA MET A 43 -1.00 15.19 -6.36
C MET A 43 0.23 15.64 -5.55
N THR A 44 0.36 15.13 -4.32
CA THR A 44 1.43 15.50 -3.39
C THR A 44 1.94 14.28 -2.64
N ASP A 45 3.20 14.29 -2.21
CA ASP A 45 3.75 13.24 -1.34
C ASP A 45 2.93 13.08 -0.06
N ALA A 46 2.53 14.19 0.57
CA ALA A 46 1.75 14.15 1.81
C ALA A 46 0.43 13.38 1.63
N GLU A 47 -0.27 13.61 0.52
CA GLU A 47 -1.51 12.90 0.20
C GLU A 47 -1.24 11.43 -0.15
N THR A 48 -0.21 11.13 -0.94
CA THR A 48 0.14 9.74 -1.29
C THR A 48 0.53 8.94 -0.05
N ILE A 49 1.33 9.51 0.85
CA ILE A 49 1.71 8.92 2.14
C ILE A 49 0.46 8.68 3.01
N ALA A 50 -0.46 9.65 3.07
CA ALA A 50 -1.71 9.49 3.79
C ALA A 50 -2.53 8.31 3.25
N GLY A 51 -2.66 8.20 1.93
CA GLY A 51 -3.33 7.06 1.26
C GLY A 51 -2.69 5.71 1.59
N ALA A 52 -1.37 5.62 1.47
CA ALA A 52 -0.62 4.40 1.81
C ALA A 52 -0.80 4.02 3.29
N ARG A 53 -0.70 4.98 4.22
CA ARG A 53 -0.92 4.77 5.65
C ARG A 53 -2.35 4.32 5.96
N ASN A 54 -3.35 4.96 5.36
CA ASN A 54 -4.76 4.61 5.55
C ASN A 54 -5.03 3.18 5.09
N ARG A 55 -4.50 2.78 3.92
CA ARG A 55 -4.58 1.40 3.41
C ARG A 55 -3.95 0.41 4.38
N ALA A 56 -2.75 0.71 4.89
CA ALA A 56 -2.03 -0.16 5.80
C ALA A 56 -2.83 -0.43 7.09
N ILE A 57 -3.31 0.64 7.73
CA ILE A 57 -4.08 0.56 8.98
C ILE A 57 -5.39 -0.19 8.74
N ALA A 58 -6.17 0.23 7.73
CA ALA A 58 -7.45 -0.39 7.44
C ALA A 58 -7.34 -1.89 7.10
N ALA A 59 -6.28 -2.29 6.38
CA ALA A 59 -6.05 -3.69 6.04
C ALA A 59 -5.70 -4.53 7.27
N ARG A 60 -4.80 -4.02 8.12
CA ARG A 60 -4.42 -4.68 9.38
C ARG A 60 -5.64 -4.91 10.25
N ASP A 61 -6.42 -3.85 10.46
CA ASP A 61 -7.57 -3.89 11.36
C ASP A 61 -8.67 -4.82 10.82
N ARG A 62 -8.97 -4.74 9.50
CA ARG A 62 -9.99 -5.57 8.85
C ARG A 62 -9.67 -7.07 8.85
N LEU A 63 -8.38 -7.43 8.79
CA LEU A 63 -7.94 -8.83 8.79
C LEU A 63 -7.41 -9.30 10.15
N SER A 64 -7.41 -8.43 11.17
CA SER A 64 -6.79 -8.70 12.47
C SER A 64 -5.37 -9.27 12.32
N ALA A 65 -4.58 -8.64 11.45
CA ALA A 65 -3.22 -9.06 11.12
C ALA A 65 -2.19 -8.43 12.08
N ASP A 66 -1.00 -9.04 12.17
CA ASP A 66 0.10 -8.50 12.97
C ASP A 66 0.65 -7.21 12.35
N PHE A 67 0.73 -7.19 11.01
CA PHE A 67 1.18 -6.04 10.22
C PHE A 67 0.21 -5.72 9.10
N GLY A 68 0.14 -4.42 8.74
CA GLY A 68 -0.55 -3.94 7.56
C GLY A 68 0.41 -3.23 6.62
N ILE A 69 0.27 -3.47 5.33
CA ILE A 69 1.06 -2.85 4.26
C ILE A 69 0.11 -2.15 3.30
N GLY A 70 0.34 -0.86 3.10
CA GLY A 70 -0.33 -0.05 2.10
C GLY A 70 0.68 0.39 1.05
N LEU A 71 0.23 0.43 -0.20
CA LEU A 71 0.99 0.96 -1.32
C LEU A 71 0.08 1.90 -2.09
N GLU A 72 0.49 3.14 -2.29
CA GLU A 72 -0.26 4.17 -3.01
C GLU A 72 0.61 4.82 -4.08
N GLY A 73 0.04 4.98 -5.27
CA GLY A 73 0.68 5.74 -6.35
C GLY A 73 0.23 7.19 -6.28
N GLY A 74 1.13 8.11 -6.59
CA GLY A 74 0.82 9.52 -6.73
C GLY A 74 1.52 10.11 -7.94
N VAL A 75 1.16 11.34 -8.24
CA VAL A 75 1.89 12.19 -9.17
C VAL A 75 2.33 13.47 -8.47
N HIS A 76 3.49 14.00 -8.84
CA HIS A 76 3.95 15.28 -8.35
C HIS A 76 4.42 16.15 -9.53
N PRO A 77 3.91 17.38 -9.68
CA PRO A 77 4.40 18.31 -10.69
C PRO A 77 5.83 18.75 -10.38
N ASN A 78 6.70 18.73 -11.38
CA ASN A 78 8.02 19.34 -11.31
C ASN A 78 8.26 20.24 -12.53
N GLY A 79 9.44 20.88 -12.59
CA GLY A 79 9.79 21.79 -13.68
C GLY A 79 9.87 21.17 -15.08
N VAL A 80 9.67 19.85 -15.22
CA VAL A 80 9.69 19.14 -16.51
C VAL A 80 8.38 18.40 -16.81
N GLY A 81 7.41 18.36 -15.89
CA GLY A 81 6.12 17.71 -16.10
C GLY A 81 5.56 17.04 -14.85
N LEU A 82 4.68 16.06 -15.04
CA LEU A 82 4.17 15.20 -13.96
C LEU A 82 5.06 13.98 -13.80
N ILE A 83 5.55 13.76 -12.59
CA ILE A 83 6.33 12.56 -12.25
C ILE A 83 5.46 11.60 -11.46
N LEU A 84 5.52 10.32 -11.82
CA LEU A 84 4.90 9.24 -11.06
C LEU A 84 5.80 8.84 -9.89
N HIS A 85 5.21 8.73 -8.70
CA HIS A 85 5.88 8.25 -7.50
C HIS A 85 4.98 7.26 -6.75
N GLY A 86 5.53 6.57 -5.75
CA GLY A 86 4.79 5.63 -4.94
C GLY A 86 5.32 5.56 -3.51
N TRP A 87 4.39 5.40 -2.57
CA TRP A 87 4.64 5.24 -1.13
C TRP A 87 4.00 3.96 -0.61
#